data_AF-A0A1G9XR12-F1
#
_entry.id   AF-A0A1G9XR12-F1
#
_cell.length_a   1.000
_cell.length_b   1.000
_cell.length_c   1.000
_cell.angle_alpha   90.00
_cell.angle_beta   90.00
_cell.angle_gamma   90.00
#
_symmetry.space_group_name_H-M   'P 1'
#
loop_
_entity.id
_entity.type
_entity.pdbx_description
1 polymer ?
#
loop_
_entity_poly.entity_id
_entity_poly.type
_entity_poly.pdbx_seq_one_letter_code
_entity_poly.pdbx_strand_id
1 'polypeptide(L)'
;MTSQSKKAGLFDLRLIIALLFGVYGVVLTITGLGFTTAEEMQKAAGINVNLWAGLGMLVTAAIFAVWAKARPVVVPSEFADDADGAGEPGRPGH
;
A
#
# COMPACT_ATOMS: atom_id res chain seq x y z
N MET A 1 -21.56 22.74 12.76
CA MET A 1 -20.53 21.77 13.15
C MET A 1 -19.77 21.38 11.89
N THR A 2 -18.50 21.76 11.77
CA THR A 2 -17.66 21.39 10.62
C THR A 2 -17.20 19.95 10.81
N SER A 3 -17.78 19.02 10.06
CA SER A 3 -17.36 17.62 10.03
C SER A 3 -15.89 17.53 9.59
N GLN A 4 -15.02 17.08 10.49
CA GLN A 4 -13.61 16.86 10.19
C GLN A 4 -13.48 15.53 9.44
N SER A 5 -13.28 15.63 8.13
CA SER A 5 -12.85 14.53 7.27
C SER A 5 -11.56 13.91 7.82
N LYS A 6 -11.66 12.73 8.45
CA LYS A 6 -10.48 11.96 8.85
C LYS A 6 -9.95 11.27 7.59
N LYS A 7 -8.79 11.69 7.10
CA LYS A 7 -8.08 10.95 6.05
C LYS A 7 -7.84 9.53 6.55
N ALA A 8 -8.55 8.54 6.02
CA ALA A 8 -8.24 7.13 6.24
C ALA A 8 -6.98 6.68 5.49
N GLY A 9 -6.05 7.61 5.27
CA GLY A 9 -4.87 7.42 4.43
C GLY A 9 -3.87 6.42 5.00
N LEU A 10 -4.09 5.89 6.19
CA LEU A 10 -3.21 4.88 6.79
C LEU A 10 -3.52 3.44 6.33
N PHE A 11 -4.71 3.18 5.77
CA PHE A 11 -5.09 1.87 5.23
C PHE A 11 -5.40 1.93 3.72
N ASP A 12 -4.63 2.70 2.94
CA ASP A 12 -4.71 2.63 1.47
C ASP A 12 -3.90 1.44 0.96
N LEU A 13 -4.60 0.40 0.50
CA LEU A 13 -4.01 -0.79 -0.10
C LEU A 13 -3.00 -0.47 -1.21
N ARG A 14 -3.20 0.62 -1.95
CA ARG A 14 -2.30 1.00 -3.06
C ARG A 14 -0.93 1.44 -2.55
N LEU A 15 -0.88 2.11 -1.40
CA LEU A 15 0.39 2.48 -0.77
C LEU A 15 1.09 1.27 -0.18
N ILE A 16 0.33 0.32 0.38
CA ILE A 16 0.88 -0.95 0.88
C ILE A 16 1.49 -1.76 -0.27
N ILE A 17 0.76 -1.93 -1.38
CA ILE A 17 1.25 -2.62 -2.58
C ILE A 17 2.49 -1.90 -3.13
N ALA A 18 2.45 -0.56 -3.26
CA ALA A 18 3.58 0.22 -3.75
C ALA A 18 4.83 0.05 -2.86
N LEU A 19 4.67 0.03 -1.54
CA LEU A 19 5.77 -0.17 -0.60
C LEU A 19 6.36 -1.58 -0.74
N LEU A 20 5.51 -2.62 -0.75
CA LEU A 20 5.96 -4.00 -0.87
C LEU A 20 6.71 -4.24 -2.19
N PHE A 21 6.09 -3.87 -3.32
CA PHE A 21 6.74 -3.95 -4.63
C PHE A 21 8.00 -3.09 -4.71
N GLY A 22 8.00 -1.92 -4.09
CA GLY A 22 9.18 -1.05 -4.02
C GLY A 22 10.35 -1.73 -3.31
N VAL A 23 10.14 -2.26 -2.10
CA VAL A 23 11.19 -2.91 -1.31
C VAL A 23 11.72 -4.16 -2.03
N TYR A 24 10.83 -5.07 -2.45
CA TYR A 24 11.24 -6.28 -3.16
C TYR A 24 11.88 -5.96 -4.53
N GLY A 25 11.36 -4.95 -5.23
CA GLY A 25 11.91 -4.47 -6.50
C GLY A 25 13.33 -3.94 -6.36
N VAL A 26 13.61 -3.16 -5.31
CA VAL A 26 14.98 -2.69 -5.01
C VAL A 26 15.89 -3.86 -4.73
N VAL A 27 15.49 -4.79 -3.87
CA VAL A 27 16.29 -5.99 -3.54
C VAL A 27 16.62 -6.77 -4.81
N LEU A 28 15.62 -7.08 -5.64
CA LEU A 28 15.84 -7.85 -6.87
C LEU A 28 16.66 -7.10 -7.91
N THR A 29 16.53 -5.78 -8.00
CA THR A 29 17.37 -4.96 -8.88
C THR A 29 18.83 -5.01 -8.44
N ILE A 30 19.11 -4.89 -7.14
CA ILE A 30 20.48 -4.98 -6.59
C ILE A 30 21.05 -6.39 -6.84
N THR A 31 20.27 -7.43 -6.54
CA THR A 31 20.66 -8.82 -6.81
C THR A 31 20.92 -9.05 -8.29
N GLY A 32 20.09 -8.48 -9.15
CA GLY A 32 20.25 -8.48 -10.60
C GLY A 32 21.57 -7.83 -11.04
N LEU A 33 21.88 -6.65 -10.53
CA LEU A 33 23.05 -5.87 -10.96
C LEU A 33 24.41 -6.47 -10.58
N GLY A 34 24.51 -7.17 -9.45
CA GLY A 34 25.81 -7.58 -8.90
C GLY A 34 25.90 -8.98 -8.32
N PHE A 35 24.78 -9.68 -8.14
CA PHE A 35 24.75 -10.95 -7.42
C PHE A 35 24.16 -12.11 -8.22
N THR A 36 23.86 -11.90 -9.51
CA THR A 36 23.36 -12.97 -10.37
C THR A 36 24.52 -13.85 -10.83
N THR A 37 24.44 -15.14 -10.54
CA THR A 37 25.47 -16.12 -10.87
C THR A 37 25.34 -16.60 -12.32
N ALA A 38 26.45 -17.06 -12.91
CA ALA A 38 26.45 -17.62 -14.26
C ALA A 38 25.54 -18.85 -14.40
N GLU A 39 25.36 -19.62 -13.32
CA GLU A 39 24.50 -20.80 -13.28
C GLU A 39 23.01 -20.43 -13.33
N GLU A 40 22.61 -19.35 -12.63
CA GLU A 40 21.26 -18.78 -12.70
C GLU A 40 20.98 -18.20 -14.10
N MET A 41 21.94 -17.50 -14.69
CA MET A 41 21.80 -17.00 -16.07
C MET A 41 21.63 -18.12 -17.07
N GLN A 42 22.37 -19.23 -16.93
CA GLN A 42 22.24 -20.38 -17.83
C GLN A 42 20.85 -21.03 -17.77
N LYS A 43 20.27 -21.14 -16.57
CA LYS A 43 18.88 -21.64 -16.39
C LYS A 43 17.83 -20.73 -17.04
N ALA A 44 18.16 -19.45 -17.20
CA ALA A 44 17.30 -18.43 -17.77
C ALA A 44 17.71 -18.01 -19.20
N ALA A 45 18.36 -18.89 -19.97
CA ALA A 45 18.77 -18.63 -21.35
C ALA A 45 19.64 -17.36 -21.52
N GLY A 46 20.48 -17.06 -20.53
CA GLY A 46 21.36 -15.90 -20.49
C GLY A 46 20.70 -14.61 -20.00
N ILE A 47 19.42 -14.65 -19.60
CA ILE A 47 18.68 -13.47 -19.15
C ILE A 47 18.81 -13.30 -17.63
N ASN A 48 19.04 -12.07 -17.19
CA ASN A 48 19.03 -11.73 -15.78
C ASN A 48 17.58 -11.51 -15.29
N VAL A 49 16.94 -12.60 -14.85
CA VAL A 49 15.54 -12.59 -14.41
C VAL A 49 15.33 -11.68 -13.20
N ASN A 50 16.27 -11.68 -12.24
CA ASN A 50 16.20 -10.83 -11.06
C ASN A 50 16.14 -9.35 -11.43
N LEU A 51 16.97 -8.92 -12.37
CA LEU A 51 17.00 -7.53 -12.83
C LEU A 51 15.69 -7.12 -13.52
N TRP A 52 15.19 -7.93 -14.45
CA TRP A 52 13.95 -7.63 -15.17
C TRP A 52 12.72 -7.65 -14.25
N ALA A 53 12.63 -8.64 -13.35
CA ALA A 53 11.58 -8.71 -12.34
C ALA A 53 11.65 -7.51 -11.38
N GLY A 54 12.85 -7.17 -10.90
CA GLY A 54 13.12 -6.00 -10.06
C GLY A 54 12.63 -4.72 -10.71
N LEU A 55 13.02 -4.48 -11.96
CA LEU A 55 12.63 -3.29 -12.71
C LEU A 55 11.12 -3.22 -12.95
N GLY A 56 10.48 -4.34 -13.32
CA GLY A 56 9.03 -4.41 -13.48
C GLY A 56 8.27 -4.07 -12.19
N MET A 57 8.77 -4.54 -11.05
CA MET A 57 8.19 -4.20 -9.75
C MET A 57 8.36 -2.73 -9.39
N LEU A 58 9.52 -2.13 -9.66
CA LEU A 58 9.75 -0.71 -9.42
C LEU A 58 8.83 0.19 -10.26
N VAL A 59 8.65 -0.15 -11.55
CA VAL A 59 7.70 0.56 -12.42
C VAL A 59 6.28 0.46 -11.86
N THR A 60 5.85 -0.74 -11.46
CA THR A 60 4.52 -0.97 -10.88
C THR A 60 4.34 -0.17 -9.59
N ALA A 61 5.32 -0.19 -8.69
CA ALA A 61 5.31 0.59 -7.45
C ALA A 61 5.18 2.09 -7.72
N ALA A 62 5.93 2.63 -8.69
CA ALA A 62 5.86 4.04 -9.08
C ALA A 62 4.46 4.41 -9.59
N ILE A 63 3.85 3.57 -10.43
CA ILE A 63 2.49 3.77 -10.93
C ILE A 63 1.49 3.83 -9.77
N PHE A 64 1.54 2.86 -8.86
CA PHE A 64 0.63 2.80 -7.71
C PHE A 64 0.82 4.00 -6.77
N ALA A 65 2.06 4.40 -6.50
CA ALA A 65 2.35 5.56 -5.65
C ALA A 65 1.83 6.87 -6.27
N VAL A 66 2.06 7.07 -7.58
CA VAL A 66 1.53 8.24 -8.32
C VAL A 66 0.01 8.23 -8.31
N TRP A 67 -0.62 7.07 -8.54
CA TRP A 67 -2.07 6.96 -8.56
C TRP A 67 -2.71 7.19 -7.18
N ALA A 68 -2.13 6.64 -6.12
CA ALA A 68 -2.57 6.87 -4.74
C ALA A 68 -2.49 8.35 -4.35
N LYS A 69 -1.40 9.02 -4.76
CA LYS A 69 -1.22 10.46 -4.56
C LYS A 69 -2.22 11.29 -5.38
N ALA A 70 -2.51 10.88 -6.61
CA ALA A 70 -3.46 11.58 -7.49
C ALA A 70 -4.92 11.41 -7.07
N ARG A 71 -5.28 10.28 -6.44
CA ARG A 71 -6.64 9.99 -5.95
C ARG A 71 -6.65 9.48 -4.51
N PRO A 72 -6.54 10.35 -3.50
CA PRO A 72 -6.54 9.93 -2.10
C PRO A 72 -7.87 9.33 -1.65
N VAL A 73 -7.86 8.24 -0.87
CA VAL A 73 -9.07 7.67 -0.25
C VAL A 73 -9.46 8.51 0.97
N VAL A 74 -10.71 8.97 1.01
CA VAL A 74 -11.31 9.68 2.15
C VAL A 74 -12.40 8.79 2.73
N VAL A 75 -12.34 8.48 4.03
CA VAL A 75 -13.42 7.76 4.72
C VAL A 75 -14.29 8.79 5.44
N PRO A 76 -15.59 8.86 5.15
CA PRO A 76 -16.54 9.67 5.89
C PRO A 76 -16.60 9.25 7.37
N SER A 77 -16.70 10.22 8.28
CA SER A 77 -16.63 10.02 9.73
C SER A 77 -17.93 9.52 10.37
N GLU A 78 -18.89 9.00 9.60
CA GLU A 78 -20.25 8.71 10.06
C GLU A 78 -20.37 7.56 11.08
N PHE A 79 -19.31 6.78 11.30
CA PHE A 79 -19.31 5.62 12.21
C PHE A 79 -18.85 5.92 13.65
N ALA A 80 -18.62 7.18 14.02
CA ALA A 80 -18.13 7.54 15.35
C ALA A 80 -19.22 8.05 16.32
N ASP A 81 -20.40 8.44 15.83
CA ASP A 81 -21.47 9.02 16.67
C ASP A 81 -22.45 7.96 17.24
N ASP A 82 -22.47 6.73 16.72
CA ASP A 82 -23.40 5.70 17.21
C ASP A 82 -22.97 5.02 18.53
N ALA A 83 -21.73 5.25 18.98
CA ALA A 83 -21.22 4.67 20.23
C ALA A 83 -21.52 5.51 21.48
N ASP A 84 -21.85 6.80 21.32
CA ASP A 84 -22.16 7.72 22.45
C ASP A 84 -23.67 7.81 22.76
N GLY A 85 -24.53 7.10 22.01
CA GLY A 85 -25.98 7.08 22.23
C GLY A 85 -26.51 6.04 23.24
N ALA A 86 -25.65 5.16 23.79
CA ALA A 86 -26.06 4.10 24.71
C ALA A 86 -25.99 4.50 26.20
N GLY A 87 -26.35 5.75 26.50
CA GLY A 87 -26.20 6.33 27.84
C GLY A 87 -27.34 7.26 28.24
N GLU A 88 -28.57 6.76 28.35
CA GLU A 88 -29.57 7.37 29.25
C GLU A 88 -30.02 6.38 30.33
N PRO A 89 -29.44 6.45 31.54
CA PRO A 89 -30.05 5.89 32.72
C PRO A 89 -31.04 6.90 33.29
N GLY A 90 -32.34 6.71 33.07
CA GLY A 90 -33.37 7.40 33.86
C GLY A 90 -34.63 7.78 33.12
N ARG A 91 -35.67 6.92 33.21
CA ARG A 91 -37.05 7.40 33.30
C ARG A 91 -37.75 6.73 34.49
N PRO A 92 -37.91 7.41 35.63
CA PRO A 92 -39.03 7.15 36.51
C PRO A 92 -40.26 7.84 35.90
N GLY A 93 -41.35 7.10 35.70
CA GLY A 93 -42.56 7.65 35.10
C GLY A 93 -43.81 6.96 35.61
N HIS A 94 -44.37 7.56 36.67
CA HIS A 94 -45.75 7.52 37.19
C HIS A 94 -46.35 6.19 37.65
#